data_AF-A0A7J4V4W3-F1
#
_entry.id   AF-A0A7J4V4W3-F1
#
_cell.length_a   1.000
_cell.length_b   1.000
_cell.length_c   1.000
_cell.angle_alpha   90.00
_cell.angle_beta   90.00
_cell.angle_gamma   90.00
#
_symmetry.space_group_name_H-M   'P 1'
#
loop_
_entity.id
_entity.type
_entity.pdbx_description
1 polymer ?
#
loop_
_entity_poly.entity_id
_entity_poly.type
_entity_poly.pdbx_seq_one_letter_code
_entity_poly.pdbx_strand_id
1 'polypeptide(L)'
;MGPAPQGQYPGYAPVYQPVHKPMIESVRPIVSDLMLAIAAVVGLFLLMLGWMIFGLADTNAGADAGQVVKAFGLFILTVAMMLGGLIRVDMEKWVRVSLVIGAVLLVTWEGFWSLY
;
A
#
# COMPACT_ATOMS: atom_id res chain seq x y z
N MET A 1 -6.89 48.81 56.33
CA MET A 1 -6.43 48.87 54.92
C MET A 1 -6.38 47.44 54.41
N GLY A 2 -7.42 47.01 53.68
CA GLY A 2 -7.47 45.67 53.09
C GLY A 2 -6.76 45.66 51.73
N PRO A 3 -6.13 44.55 51.31
CA PRO A 3 -5.48 44.47 50.01
C PRO A 3 -6.53 44.49 48.88
N ALA A 4 -6.26 45.31 47.86
CA ALA A 4 -7.11 45.46 46.68
C ALA A 4 -7.10 44.19 45.82
N PRO A 5 -8.24 43.81 45.20
CA PRO A 5 -8.32 42.66 44.32
C PRO A 5 -7.51 42.88 43.04
N GLN A 6 -6.49 42.03 42.83
CA GLN A 6 -5.67 42.02 41.63
C GLN A 6 -6.54 41.61 40.44
N GLY A 7 -6.65 42.51 39.46
CA GLY A 7 -7.40 42.30 38.22
C GLY A 7 -6.85 41.13 37.41
N GLN A 8 -7.76 40.34 36.85
CA GLN A 8 -7.50 39.31 35.85
C GLN A 8 -6.76 39.93 34.65
N TYR A 9 -5.51 39.52 34.44
CA TYR A 9 -4.83 39.74 33.17
C TYR A 9 -5.62 39.05 32.06
N PRO A 10 -5.94 39.72 30.92
CA PRO A 10 -6.60 39.08 29.80
C PRO A 10 -5.68 37.99 29.27
N GLY A 11 -6.06 36.74 29.51
CA GLY A 11 -5.35 35.57 29.00
C GLY A 11 -5.31 35.65 27.48
N TYR A 12 -4.10 35.55 26.93
CA TYR A 12 -3.89 35.30 25.51
C TYR A 12 -4.77 34.12 25.10
N ALA A 13 -5.77 34.37 24.26
CA ALA A 13 -6.55 33.30 23.64
C ALA A 13 -5.58 32.47 22.76
N PRO A 14 -5.49 31.14 22.95
CA PRO A 14 -4.63 30.33 22.10
C PRO A 14 -5.10 30.47 20.64
N VAL A 15 -4.19 30.90 19.77
CA VAL A 15 -4.42 31.00 18.32
C VAL A 15 -4.84 29.62 17.84
N TYR A 16 -6.05 29.50 17.32
CA TYR A 16 -6.57 28.26 16.74
C TYR A 16 -5.74 27.94 15.49
N GLN A 17 -4.71 27.10 15.64
CA GLN A 17 -4.05 26.50 14.48
C GLN A 17 -5.05 25.55 13.82
N PRO A 18 -5.40 25.73 12.54
CA PRO A 18 -6.22 24.76 11.84
C PRO A 18 -5.49 23.43 11.88
N VAL A 19 -6.09 22.42 12.52
CA VAL A 19 -5.56 21.07 12.62
C VAL A 19 -5.15 20.63 11.22
N HIS A 20 -3.84 20.62 10.95
CA HIS A 20 -3.29 20.10 9.71
C HIS A 20 -3.51 18.59 9.76
N LYS A 21 -4.65 18.14 9.25
CA LYS A 21 -4.93 16.71 9.11
C LYS A 21 -3.83 16.12 8.22
N PRO A 22 -3.15 15.06 8.64
CA PRO A 22 -2.14 14.43 7.81
C PRO A 22 -2.80 13.98 6.50
N MET A 23 -2.16 14.24 5.35
CA MET A 23 -2.69 13.91 4.02
C MET A 23 -3.09 12.43 3.87
N ILE A 24 -2.55 11.55 4.73
CA ILE A 24 -2.90 10.14 4.87
C ILE A 24 -4.40 9.91 5.15
N GLU A 25 -5.06 10.79 5.92
CA GLU A 25 -6.50 10.65 6.20
C GLU A 25 -7.37 10.82 4.95
N SER A 26 -6.90 11.55 3.95
CA SER A 26 -7.62 11.76 2.68
C SER A 26 -7.55 10.54 1.75
N VAL A 27 -6.53 9.69 1.89
CA VAL A 27 -6.33 8.50 1.02
C VAL A 27 -7.02 7.26 1.59
N ARG A 28 -7.22 7.23 2.91
CA ARG A 28 -7.89 6.14 3.63
C ARG A 28 -9.26 5.73 3.05
N PRO A 29 -10.16 6.65 2.62
CA PRO A 29 -11.42 6.24 2.00
C PRO A 29 -11.28 5.70 0.57
N ILE A 30 -10.20 6.05 -0.16
CA ILE A 30 -9.98 5.61 -1.54
C ILE A 30 -9.43 4.16 -1.56
N VAL A 31 -8.66 3.80 -0.55
CA VAL A 31 -8.03 2.48 -0.42
C VAL A 31 -8.75 1.69 0.67
N SER A 32 -9.99 1.27 0.37
CA SER A 32 -10.75 0.39 1.26
C SER A 32 -10.05 -0.95 1.44
N ASP A 33 -10.15 -1.51 2.64
CA ASP A 33 -9.61 -2.83 2.99
C ASP A 33 -10.03 -3.92 2.01
N LEU A 34 -11.30 -3.86 1.61
CA LEU A 34 -11.89 -4.77 0.64
C LEU A 34 -11.24 -4.61 -0.74
N MET A 35 -10.95 -3.38 -1.16
CA MET A 35 -10.30 -3.09 -2.44
C MET A 35 -8.87 -3.62 -2.47
N LEU A 36 -8.10 -3.44 -1.39
CA LEU A 36 -6.75 -4.00 -1.28
C LEU A 36 -6.77 -5.53 -1.32
N ALA A 37 -7.72 -6.16 -0.63
CA ALA A 37 -7.87 -7.60 -0.64
C ALA A 37 -8.24 -8.11 -2.04
N ILE A 38 -9.20 -7.48 -2.71
CA ILE A 38 -9.58 -7.82 -4.09
C ILE A 38 -8.39 -7.63 -5.03
N ALA A 39 -7.67 -6.51 -4.93
CA ALA A 39 -6.50 -6.24 -5.76
C ALA A 39 -5.41 -7.30 -5.56
N ALA A 40 -5.14 -7.71 -4.31
CA ALA A 40 -4.17 -8.77 -4.02
C ALA A 40 -4.60 -10.12 -4.63
N VAL A 41 -5.88 -10.49 -4.49
CA VAL A 41 -6.40 -11.74 -5.06
C VAL A 41 -6.36 -11.71 -6.59
N VAL A 42 -6.78 -10.61 -7.22
CA VAL A 42 -6.73 -10.44 -8.67
C VAL A 42 -5.30 -10.45 -9.18
N GLY A 43 -4.37 -9.77 -8.51
CA GLY A 43 -2.95 -9.78 -8.86
C GLY A 43 -2.36 -11.19 -8.79
N LEU A 44 -2.65 -11.94 -7.72
CA LEU A 44 -2.22 -13.32 -7.57
C LEU A 44 -2.81 -14.24 -8.66
N PHE A 45 -4.10 -14.09 -8.95
CA PHE A 45 -4.77 -14.85 -9.99
C PHE A 45 -4.14 -14.61 -11.37
N LEU A 46 -3.89 -13.35 -11.73
CA LEU A 46 -3.24 -12.99 -12.99
C LEU A 46 -1.80 -13.52 -13.05
N LEU A 47 -1.07 -13.50 -11.94
CA LEU A 47 0.27 -14.07 -11.87
C LEU A 47 0.25 -15.58 -12.14
N MET A 48 -0.66 -16.33 -11.49
CA MET A 48 -0.84 -17.76 -11.73
C MET A 48 -1.26 -18.07 -13.18
N LEU A 49 -2.18 -17.27 -13.73
CA LEU A 49 -2.66 -17.42 -15.09
C LEU A 49 -1.55 -17.13 -16.11
N GLY A 50 -0.72 -16.11 -15.88
CA GLY A 50 0.44 -15.81 -16.71
C GLY A 50 1.49 -16.94 -16.69
N TRP A 51 1.76 -17.52 -15.51
CA TRP A 51 2.61 -18.71 -15.38
C TRP A 51 2.05 -19.91 -16.15
N MET A 52 0.74 -20.13 -16.08
CA MET A 52 0.08 -21.22 -16.81
C MET A 52 0.17 -21.02 -18.33
N ILE A 53 -0.09 -19.80 -18.83
CA ILE A 53 0.02 -19.49 -20.25
C ILE A 53 1.47 -19.66 -20.72
N PHE A 54 2.44 -19.12 -19.97
CA PHE A 54 3.86 -19.25 -20.31
C PHE A 54 4.30 -20.73 -20.37
N GLY A 55 3.88 -21.55 -19.39
CA GLY A 55 4.25 -22.96 -19.33
C GLY A 55 3.55 -23.86 -20.35
N LEU A 56 2.39 -23.45 -20.86
CA LEU A 56 1.62 -24.19 -21.88
C LEU A 56 1.84 -23.66 -23.30
N ALA A 57 2.65 -22.61 -23.48
CA ALA A 57 2.84 -21.99 -24.77
C ALA A 57 3.83 -22.79 -25.64
N ASP A 58 3.34 -23.33 -26.74
CA ASP A 58 4.18 -23.96 -27.78
C ASP A 58 4.77 -22.94 -28.78
N THR A 59 4.40 -21.66 -28.66
CA THR A 59 4.84 -20.58 -29.56
C THR A 59 5.39 -19.41 -28.77
N ASN A 60 6.37 -18.70 -29.35
CA ASN A 60 6.98 -17.51 -28.74
C ASN A 60 5.94 -16.43 -28.41
N ALA A 61 4.93 -16.24 -29.28
CA ALA A 61 3.86 -15.27 -29.03
C ALA A 61 3.00 -15.63 -27.80
N GLY A 62 2.77 -16.94 -27.57
CA GLY A 62 2.07 -17.41 -26.36
C GLY A 62 2.91 -17.20 -25.10
N ALA A 63 4.22 -17.46 -25.18
CA ALA A 63 5.15 -17.24 -24.08
C ALA A 63 5.22 -15.75 -23.71
N ASP A 64 5.37 -14.86 -24.70
CA ASP A 64 5.39 -13.41 -24.50
C ASP A 64 4.09 -12.91 -23.85
N ALA A 65 2.93 -13.40 -24.31
CA ALA A 65 1.63 -13.07 -23.72
C ALA A 65 1.54 -13.54 -22.25
N GLY A 66 2.00 -14.76 -21.95
CA GLY A 66 2.08 -15.27 -20.58
C GLY A 66 2.97 -14.41 -19.69
N GLN A 67 4.12 -13.97 -20.21
CA GLN A 67 5.05 -13.11 -19.49
C GLN A 67 4.45 -11.72 -19.20
N VAL A 68 3.74 -11.13 -20.16
CA VAL A 68 3.03 -9.84 -19.97
C VAL A 68 1.94 -9.97 -18.89
N VAL A 69 1.11 -11.02 -18.97
CA VAL A 69 0.03 -11.24 -17.99
C VAL A 69 0.59 -11.46 -16.59
N LYS A 70 1.65 -12.26 -16.49
CA LYS A 70 2.37 -12.49 -15.23
C LYS A 70 2.95 -11.20 -14.65
N ALA A 71 3.64 -10.40 -15.47
CA ALA A 71 4.23 -9.13 -15.06
C ALA A 71 3.17 -8.14 -14.56
N PHE A 72 2.00 -8.09 -15.23
CA PHE A 72 0.89 -7.25 -14.82
C PHE A 72 0.27 -7.72 -13.49
N GLY A 73 0.09 -9.03 -13.30
CA GLY A 73 -0.35 -9.61 -12.03
C GLY A 73 0.61 -9.28 -10.88
N LEU A 74 1.92 -9.41 -11.12
CA LEU A 74 2.96 -9.04 -10.16
C LEU A 74 2.89 -7.56 -9.77
N PHE A 75 2.70 -6.68 -10.75
CA PHE A 75 2.58 -5.25 -10.53
C PHE A 75 1.42 -4.93 -9.59
N ILE A 76 0.22 -5.46 -9.88
CA ILE A 76 -0.96 -5.25 -9.04
C ILE A 76 -0.74 -5.79 -7.63
N LEU A 77 -0.18 -6.99 -7.51
CA LEU A 77 0.10 -7.64 -6.22
C LEU A 77 1.07 -6.79 -5.38
N THR A 78 2.15 -6.31 -6.00
CA THR A 78 3.17 -5.48 -5.35
C THR A 78 2.58 -4.16 -4.89
N VAL A 79 1.81 -3.49 -5.73
CA VAL A 79 1.14 -2.22 -5.38
C VAL A 79 0.15 -2.44 -4.24
N ALA A 80 -0.65 -3.51 -4.27
CA ALA A 80 -1.60 -3.83 -3.20
C ALA A 80 -0.87 -4.09 -1.86
N MET A 81 0.20 -4.87 -1.86
CA MET A 81 0.98 -5.14 -0.65
C MET A 81 1.68 -3.88 -0.11
N MET A 82 2.25 -3.06 -0.99
CA MET A 82 2.96 -1.83 -0.62
C MET A 82 1.99 -0.77 -0.07
N LEU A 83 0.87 -0.53 -0.75
CA LEU A 83 -0.18 0.37 -0.27
C LEU A 83 -0.82 -0.15 1.03
N GLY A 84 -1.05 -1.46 1.13
CA GLY A 84 -1.54 -2.09 2.37
C GLY A 84 -0.59 -1.87 3.55
N GLY A 85 0.71 -2.09 3.35
CA GLY A 85 1.72 -1.87 4.40
C GLY A 85 1.91 -0.39 4.78
N LEU A 86 1.83 0.53 3.81
CA LEU A 86 2.04 1.96 4.03
C LEU A 86 0.84 2.67 4.64
N ILE A 87 -0.37 2.37 4.16
CA ILE A 87 -1.58 3.15 4.51
C ILE A 87 -2.24 2.62 5.78
N ARG A 88 -2.20 1.31 6.04
CA ARG A 88 -2.89 0.75 7.20
C ARG A 88 -2.09 0.94 8.48
N VAL A 89 -2.51 1.88 9.30
CA VAL A 89 -1.88 2.16 10.62
C VAL A 89 -2.46 1.28 11.73
N ASP A 90 -3.62 0.69 11.46
CA ASP A 90 -4.43 -0.18 12.31
C ASP A 90 -3.93 -1.64 12.38
N MET A 91 -2.94 -2.01 11.57
CA MET A 91 -2.29 -3.33 11.61
C MET A 91 -1.10 -3.37 12.56
N GLU A 92 -0.82 -4.55 13.12
CA GLU A 92 0.39 -4.79 13.91
C GLU A 92 1.64 -4.41 13.11
N LYS A 93 2.59 -3.72 13.77
CA LYS A 93 3.84 -3.23 13.16
C LYS A 93 4.55 -4.30 12.35
N TRP A 94 4.64 -5.51 12.88
CA TRP A 94 5.34 -6.62 12.22
C TRP A 94 4.62 -7.12 10.98
N VAL A 95 3.28 -7.09 10.96
CA VAL A 95 2.50 -7.46 9.78
C VAL A 95 2.72 -6.45 8.65
N ARG A 96 2.72 -5.14 8.96
CA ARG A 96 3.03 -4.09 7.97
C ARG A 96 4.42 -4.25 7.37
N VAL A 97 5.42 -4.50 8.23
CA VAL A 97 6.80 -4.73 7.79
C VAL A 97 6.87 -5.98 6.90
N SER A 98 6.18 -7.07 7.28
CA SER A 98 6.15 -8.30 6.48
C SER A 98 5.51 -8.10 5.10
N LEU A 99 4.47 -7.26 4.99
CA LEU A 99 3.85 -6.91 3.71
C LEU A 99 4.82 -6.16 2.79
N VAL A 100 5.55 -5.19 3.34
CA VAL A 100 6.54 -4.43 2.56
C VAL A 100 7.70 -5.31 2.14
N ILE A 101 8.25 -6.12 3.06
CA ILE A 101 9.33 -7.07 2.73
C ILE A 101 8.86 -8.10 1.71
N GLY A 102 7.64 -8.63 1.85
CA GLY A 102 7.06 -9.56 0.90
C GLY A 102 6.92 -8.97 -0.51
N ALA A 103 6.50 -7.71 -0.61
CA ALA A 103 6.43 -6.99 -1.89
C ALA A 103 7.82 -6.85 -2.53
N VAL A 104 8.84 -6.47 -1.76
CA VAL A 104 10.22 -6.34 -2.25
C VAL A 104 10.78 -7.70 -2.69
N LEU A 105 10.53 -8.76 -1.93
CA LEU A 105 10.96 -10.11 -2.27
C LEU A 105 10.28 -10.63 -3.54
N LEU A 106 8.99 -10.38 -3.72
CA LEU A 106 8.26 -10.74 -4.94
C LEU A 106 8.84 -10.07 -6.18
N VAL A 107 9.12 -8.77 -6.11
CA VAL A 107 9.75 -8.03 -7.21
C VAL A 107 11.16 -8.53 -7.48
N THR A 108 11.93 -8.76 -6.42
CA THR A 108 13.34 -9.21 -6.56
C THR A 108 13.40 -10.62 -7.12
N TRP A 109 12.52 -11.52 -6.67
CA TRP A 109 12.43 -12.89 -7.18
C TRP A 109 12.09 -12.87 -8.68
N GLU A 110 10.99 -12.23 -9.06
CA GLU A 110 10.56 -12.24 -10.46
C GLU A 110 11.49 -11.41 -11.38
N GLY A 111 12.05 -10.31 -10.87
CA GLY A 111 13.06 -9.53 -11.58
C GLY A 111 14.34 -10.33 -11.83
N PHE A 112 14.74 -11.22 -10.91
CA PHE A 112 15.87 -12.11 -11.09
C PHE A 112 15.60 -13.20 -12.13
N TRP A 113 14.43 -13.85 -12.08
CA TRP A 113 14.08 -14.92 -13.01
C TRP A 113 13.70 -14.41 -14.42
N SER A 114 13.33 -13.14 -14.58
CA SER A 114 13.09 -12.56 -15.91
C SER A 114 14.38 -12.21 -16.69
N LEU A 115 15.55 -12.25 -16.04
CA LEU A 115 16.85 -11.97 -16.65
C LEU A 115 17.55 -13.22 -17.21
N TYR A 116 17.03 -14.42 -16.93
CA TYR A 116 17.58 -15.71 -17.33
C TYR A 116 16.55 -16.50 -18.14
#